data_AF-A0A7C1C438-F1
#
_entry.id   AF-A0A7C1C438-F1
#
_cell.length_a   1.000
_cell.length_b   1.000
_cell.length_c   1.000
_cell.angle_alpha   90.00
_cell.angle_beta   90.00
_cell.angle_gamma   90.00
#
_symmetry.space_group_name_H-M   'P 1'
#
loop_
_entity.id
_entity.type
_entity.pdbx_description
1 polymer ?
#
loop_
_entity_poly.entity_id
_entity_poly.type
_entity_poly.pdbx_seq_one_letter_code
_entity_poly.pdbx_strand_id
1 'polypeptide(L)'
;VLSSELIPDYRSMETEEINIFAPVEKPENKESAHEEPETTNVSGINPWGTVREEKGIYLAFEPHDRHWVLTGDLDVVLLNHTSQDLLYNLFLKQNGELQGVDYGSLEKGNKVVIETISREDIENWCSGYIQFMFHSSSPRVLWLPIHTVIEIKPNRFFKEGSYRSNTLLQGKALLLGLAPESTFQSVSESEESRKYDNHGQATEAQPVKEKPLIDKYRTNFDEAVVDLHIGELVNNIAGLSSHDMFDIQMDYFHKTLESAINNDYRKVTFIHGVGNGILKNAIIKALEEYEQLKNKMASISKFGVGAIDILIKDNE
;
A
#
# COMPACT_ATOMS: atom_id res chain seq x y z
N VAL A 1 15.32 -2.50 44.22
CA VAL A 1 15.12 -2.32 42.77
C VAL A 1 13.81 -2.98 42.42
N LEU A 2 12.86 -2.16 41.97
CA LEU A 2 11.45 -2.45 41.79
C LEU A 2 11.18 -3.44 40.64
N SER A 3 10.41 -4.48 40.97
CA SER A 3 9.28 -5.07 40.23
C SER A 3 9.40 -5.35 38.73
N SER A 4 9.61 -6.62 38.38
CA SER A 4 9.11 -7.21 37.14
C SER A 4 7.64 -7.60 37.33
N GLU A 5 6.71 -6.81 36.81
CA GLU A 5 5.30 -7.19 36.71
C GLU A 5 5.16 -8.39 35.78
N LEU A 6 4.74 -9.53 36.33
CA LEU A 6 4.24 -10.66 35.56
C LEU A 6 2.92 -10.25 34.91
N ILE A 7 2.86 -10.34 33.59
CA ILE A 7 1.59 -10.28 32.84
C ILE A 7 0.81 -11.57 33.14
N PRO A 8 -0.43 -11.52 33.66
CA PRO A 8 -1.21 -12.73 33.91
C PRO A 8 -1.71 -13.34 32.59
N ASP A 9 -1.42 -14.62 32.36
CA ASP A 9 -1.99 -15.41 31.26
C ASP A 9 -3.33 -16.02 31.68
N TYR A 10 -4.42 -15.39 31.23
CA TYR A 10 -5.80 -15.78 31.54
C TYR A 10 -6.25 -17.09 30.89
N ARG A 11 -5.41 -17.78 30.10
CA ARG A 11 -5.75 -19.08 29.48
C ARG A 11 -5.47 -20.29 30.36
N SER A 12 -4.93 -20.08 31.56
CA SER A 12 -4.47 -21.15 32.47
C SER A 12 -5.36 -21.40 33.69
N MET A 13 -6.53 -20.76 33.80
CA MET A 13 -7.45 -21.00 34.91
C MET A 13 -8.49 -22.07 34.54
N GLU A 14 -8.39 -23.24 35.19
CA GLU A 14 -9.38 -24.31 35.14
C GLU A 14 -10.74 -23.81 35.67
N THR A 15 -11.78 -23.83 34.82
CA THR A 15 -13.16 -23.59 35.22
C THR A 15 -13.68 -24.78 36.03
N GLU A 16 -13.95 -24.56 37.32
CA GLU A 16 -14.65 -25.52 38.18
C GLU A 16 -16.07 -25.79 37.67
N GLU A 17 -16.38 -27.07 37.44
CA GLU A 17 -17.73 -27.55 37.15
C GLU A 17 -18.64 -27.38 38.38
N ILE A 18 -19.76 -26.68 38.23
CA ILE A 18 -20.89 -26.81 39.17
C ILE A 18 -22.15 -27.14 38.36
N ASN A 19 -22.52 -28.41 38.44
CA ASN A 19 -23.71 -28.99 37.84
C ASN A 19 -24.83 -29.02 38.90
N ILE A 20 -25.96 -28.34 38.67
CA ILE A 20 -27.16 -28.45 39.53
C ILE A 20 -28.43 -28.53 38.66
N PHE A 21 -28.93 -29.76 38.47
CA PHE A 21 -30.29 -30.03 38.02
C PHE A 21 -31.23 -30.16 39.23
N ALA A 22 -32.31 -29.36 39.29
CA ALA A 22 -33.68 -29.81 39.58
C ALA A 22 -34.70 -28.66 39.39
N PRO A 23 -35.96 -28.94 38.97
CA PRO A 23 -36.83 -27.97 38.30
C PRO A 23 -37.86 -27.29 39.23
N VAL A 24 -38.23 -26.05 38.90
CA VAL A 24 -39.44 -25.39 39.41
C VAL A 24 -40.26 -24.87 38.23
N GLU A 25 -41.48 -25.38 38.08
CA GLU A 25 -42.43 -24.97 37.04
C GLU A 25 -43.21 -23.69 37.41
N LYS A 26 -43.15 -22.71 36.48
CA LYS A 26 -44.20 -21.77 35.98
C LYS A 26 -44.80 -20.69 36.93
N PRO A 27 -45.19 -19.50 36.41
CA PRO A 27 -45.85 -19.31 35.11
C PRO A 27 -45.16 -18.39 34.10
N GLU A 28 -45.47 -18.69 32.84
CA GLU A 28 -45.16 -17.95 31.62
C GLU A 28 -45.57 -16.48 31.72
N ASN A 29 -44.59 -15.59 31.53
CA ASN A 29 -44.83 -14.33 30.85
C ASN A 29 -43.95 -14.34 29.60
N LYS A 30 -44.58 -14.63 28.44
CA LYS A 30 -43.93 -14.53 27.13
C LYS A 30 -43.77 -13.05 26.79
N GLU A 31 -42.73 -12.43 27.33
CA GLU A 31 -42.10 -11.31 26.63
C GLU A 31 -41.18 -11.94 25.58
N SER A 32 -41.61 -11.85 24.32
CA SER A 32 -40.77 -12.20 23.19
C SER A 32 -39.54 -11.30 23.23
N ALA A 33 -38.42 -11.84 23.68
CA ALA A 33 -37.13 -11.36 23.24
C ALA A 33 -37.16 -11.50 21.71
N HIS A 34 -37.40 -10.39 21.03
CA HIS A 34 -36.98 -10.24 19.66
C HIS A 34 -35.45 -10.34 19.69
N GLU A 35 -34.93 -11.56 19.54
CA GLU A 35 -33.63 -11.75 18.93
C GLU A 35 -33.78 -11.21 17.52
N GLU A 36 -33.44 -9.94 17.35
CA GLU A 36 -33.14 -9.41 16.03
C GLU A 36 -32.07 -10.33 15.44
N PRO A 37 -32.27 -10.87 14.22
CA PRO A 37 -31.23 -11.65 13.59
C PRO A 37 -30.01 -10.75 13.45
N GLU A 38 -28.84 -11.18 13.95
CA GLU A 38 -27.57 -10.51 13.65
C GLU A 38 -27.43 -10.48 12.13
N THR A 39 -27.78 -9.35 11.50
CA THR A 39 -27.49 -9.13 10.10
C THR A 39 -26.00 -8.97 10.02
N THR A 40 -25.28 -10.03 9.67
CA THR A 40 -23.84 -9.92 9.46
C THR A 40 -23.61 -8.92 8.32
N ASN A 41 -22.91 -7.82 8.57
CA ASN A 41 -22.55 -6.81 7.56
C ASN A 41 -21.59 -7.36 6.47
N VAL A 42 -21.27 -8.66 6.55
CA VAL A 42 -20.43 -9.41 5.63
C VAL A 42 -21.30 -10.18 4.63
N SER A 43 -20.95 -10.11 3.35
CA SER A 43 -21.63 -10.85 2.28
C SER A 43 -20.66 -11.24 1.17
N GLY A 44 -21.04 -12.18 0.30
CA GLY A 44 -20.22 -12.58 -0.84
C GLY A 44 -20.07 -11.46 -1.89
N ILE A 45 -18.89 -11.38 -2.51
CA ILE A 45 -18.65 -10.55 -3.69
C ILE A 45 -19.33 -11.21 -4.89
N ASN A 46 -20.33 -10.55 -5.45
CA ASN A 46 -21.04 -10.95 -6.67
C ASN A 46 -21.31 -12.48 -6.79
N PRO A 47 -22.08 -13.08 -5.86
CA PRO A 47 -22.19 -14.54 -5.73
C PRO A 47 -22.78 -15.26 -6.95
N TRP A 48 -23.47 -14.53 -7.84
CA TRP A 48 -24.10 -15.07 -9.05
C TRP A 48 -23.43 -14.62 -10.35
N GLY A 49 -22.31 -13.89 -10.27
CA GLY A 49 -21.63 -13.31 -11.42
C GLY A 49 -20.13 -13.63 -11.47
N THR A 50 -19.50 -13.29 -12.60
CA THR A 50 -18.04 -13.39 -12.74
C THR A 50 -17.43 -12.01 -12.49
N VAL A 51 -16.54 -11.94 -11.51
CA VAL A 51 -15.72 -10.76 -11.23
C VAL A 51 -14.62 -10.65 -12.30
N ARG A 52 -14.50 -9.48 -12.92
CA ARG A 52 -13.54 -9.17 -14.00
C ARG A 52 -12.40 -8.27 -13.53
N GLU A 53 -12.58 -7.58 -12.42
CA GLU A 53 -11.51 -6.81 -11.79
C GLU A 53 -10.32 -7.73 -11.43
N GLU A 54 -9.12 -7.17 -11.40
CA GLU A 54 -7.93 -7.91 -10.97
C GLU A 54 -8.13 -8.45 -9.54
N LYS A 55 -7.49 -9.57 -9.21
CA LYS A 55 -7.49 -10.01 -7.83
C LYS A 55 -6.76 -9.01 -6.95
N GLY A 56 -7.31 -8.77 -5.76
CA GLY A 56 -6.78 -7.78 -4.84
C GLY A 56 -7.77 -7.36 -3.78
N ILE A 57 -7.34 -6.39 -2.98
CA ILE A 57 -8.11 -5.78 -1.91
C ILE A 57 -8.58 -4.41 -2.36
N TYR A 58 -9.86 -4.12 -2.16
CA TYR A 58 -10.50 -2.89 -2.62
C TYR A 58 -11.26 -2.21 -1.48
N LEU A 59 -11.25 -0.87 -1.48
CA LEU A 59 -12.19 -0.05 -0.74
C LEU A 59 -13.15 0.58 -1.73
N ALA A 60 -14.44 0.52 -1.45
CA ALA A 60 -15.47 1.09 -2.30
C ALA A 60 -16.38 2.02 -1.52
N PHE A 61 -16.86 3.05 -2.20
CA PHE A 61 -17.95 3.89 -1.73
C PHE A 61 -19.13 3.69 -2.68
N GLU A 62 -20.11 2.92 -2.23
CA GLU A 62 -21.32 2.56 -2.98
C GLU A 62 -22.48 3.46 -2.52
N PRO A 63 -23.22 4.11 -3.43
CA PRO A 63 -24.43 4.82 -3.05
C PRO A 63 -25.43 3.85 -2.41
N HIS A 64 -25.84 4.15 -1.18
CA HIS A 64 -26.78 3.31 -0.42
C HIS A 64 -28.12 3.16 -1.18
N ASP A 65 -28.58 4.25 -1.80
CA ASP A 65 -29.66 4.24 -2.79
C ASP A 65 -29.14 4.64 -4.18
N ARG A 66 -29.40 3.78 -5.17
CA ARG A 66 -28.98 3.95 -6.56
C ARG A 66 -29.65 5.14 -7.25
N HIS A 67 -30.79 5.63 -6.76
CA HIS A 67 -31.42 6.85 -7.26
C HIS A 67 -30.67 8.12 -6.81
N TRP A 68 -29.98 8.06 -5.67
CA TRP A 68 -29.37 9.21 -5.01
C TRP A 68 -27.84 9.16 -5.00
N VAL A 69 -27.25 8.93 -6.18
CA VAL A 69 -25.80 8.72 -6.35
C VAL A 69 -24.92 9.83 -5.76
N LEU A 70 -25.35 11.09 -5.86
CA LEU A 70 -24.56 12.25 -5.42
C LEU A 70 -25.07 12.92 -4.14
N THR A 71 -26.26 12.57 -3.68
CA THR A 71 -26.96 13.29 -2.59
C THR A 71 -27.32 12.40 -1.42
N GLY A 72 -27.52 11.09 -1.62
CA GLY A 72 -27.86 10.15 -0.55
C GLY A 72 -26.64 9.63 0.18
N ASP A 73 -26.83 8.75 1.14
CA ASP A 73 -25.73 8.17 1.92
C ASP A 73 -24.85 7.22 1.10
N LEU A 74 -23.67 6.92 1.61
CA LEU A 74 -22.69 6.05 1.00
C LEU A 74 -22.35 4.90 1.94
N ASP A 75 -22.38 3.68 1.42
CA ASP A 75 -21.81 2.53 2.11
C ASP A 75 -20.31 2.47 1.82
N VAL A 76 -19.51 2.44 2.89
CA VAL A 76 -18.07 2.20 2.83
C VAL A 76 -17.83 0.70 2.93
N VAL A 77 -17.33 0.12 1.85
CA VAL A 77 -17.27 -1.33 1.69
C VAL A 77 -15.82 -1.76 1.46
N LEU A 78 -15.32 -2.66 2.32
CA LEU A 78 -14.05 -3.35 2.11
C LEU A 78 -14.31 -4.68 1.41
N LEU A 79 -13.58 -4.95 0.32
CA LEU A 79 -13.74 -6.15 -0.47
C LEU A 79 -12.45 -6.95 -0.53
N ASN A 80 -12.55 -8.25 -0.22
CA ASN A 80 -11.48 -9.21 -0.35
C ASN A 80 -11.66 -10.04 -1.63
N HIS A 81 -11.17 -9.55 -2.76
CA HIS A 81 -11.11 -10.32 -4.00
C HIS A 81 -9.77 -11.06 -4.14
N THR A 82 -9.30 -11.70 -3.07
CA THR A 82 -8.08 -12.51 -3.07
C THR A 82 -8.39 -13.99 -2.85
N SER A 83 -7.34 -14.82 -2.82
CA SER A 83 -7.43 -16.25 -2.51
C SER A 83 -7.32 -16.59 -1.01
N GLN A 84 -7.10 -15.58 -0.15
CA GLN A 84 -6.78 -15.74 1.28
C GLN A 84 -7.79 -15.00 2.16
N ASP A 85 -7.94 -15.44 3.40
CA ASP A 85 -8.67 -14.68 4.40
C ASP A 85 -7.78 -13.55 4.90
N LEU A 86 -8.38 -12.43 5.31
CA LEU A 86 -7.67 -11.25 5.76
C LEU A 86 -7.98 -10.95 7.21
N LEU A 87 -6.98 -10.46 7.93
CA LEU A 87 -7.16 -9.63 9.12
C LEU A 87 -6.82 -8.20 8.74
N TYR A 88 -7.62 -7.22 9.14
CA TYR A 88 -7.38 -5.83 8.82
C TYR A 88 -7.50 -4.91 10.04
N ASN A 89 -6.86 -3.74 9.92
CA ASN A 89 -6.99 -2.65 10.87
C ASN A 89 -7.03 -1.33 10.10
N LEU A 90 -8.06 -0.53 10.32
CA LEU A 90 -8.36 0.71 9.62
C LEU A 90 -8.17 1.90 10.56
N PHE A 91 -7.36 2.86 10.13
CA PHE A 91 -7.12 4.11 10.82
C PHE A 91 -7.43 5.29 9.90
N LEU A 92 -8.21 6.26 10.36
CA LEU A 92 -8.55 7.46 9.59
C LEU A 92 -8.04 8.71 10.29
N LYS A 93 -7.67 9.73 9.50
CA LYS A 93 -7.29 11.05 10.00
C LYS A 93 -8.55 11.90 10.12
N GLN A 94 -9.01 12.12 11.34
CA GLN A 94 -10.20 12.91 11.65
C GLN A 94 -9.78 14.11 12.51
N ASN A 95 -10.17 15.32 12.11
CA ASN A 95 -9.80 16.57 12.81
C ASN A 95 -8.28 16.76 13.03
N GLY A 96 -7.45 16.22 12.12
CA GLY A 96 -5.99 16.27 12.21
C GLY A 96 -5.35 15.21 13.10
N GLU A 97 -6.14 14.36 13.76
CA GLU A 97 -5.66 13.26 14.60
C GLU A 97 -5.91 11.91 13.93
N LEU A 98 -5.02 10.94 14.18
CA LEU A 98 -5.19 9.58 13.68
C LEU A 98 -6.01 8.76 14.68
N GLN A 99 -7.11 8.17 14.23
CA GLN A 99 -8.00 7.35 15.05
C GLN A 99 -8.12 5.94 14.46
N GLY A 100 -8.21 4.92 15.33
CA GLY A 100 -8.58 3.57 14.93
C GLY A 100 -10.08 3.49 14.76
N VAL A 101 -10.53 3.21 13.54
CA VAL A 101 -11.94 3.28 13.14
C VAL A 101 -12.59 1.92 13.13
N ASP A 102 -11.91 0.92 12.57
CA ASP A 102 -12.44 -0.43 12.48
C ASP A 102 -11.34 -1.48 12.38
N TYR A 103 -11.63 -2.71 12.76
CA TYR A 103 -10.73 -3.84 12.63
C TYR A 103 -11.51 -5.15 12.59
N GLY A 104 -10.96 -6.16 11.93
CA GLY A 104 -11.64 -7.45 11.88
C GLY A 104 -11.01 -8.45 10.95
N SER A 105 -11.76 -9.51 10.68
CA SER A 105 -11.42 -10.51 9.68
C SER A 105 -12.37 -10.44 8.48
N LEU A 106 -11.86 -10.70 7.28
CA LEU A 106 -12.66 -10.75 6.07
C LEU A 106 -12.27 -11.97 5.23
N GLU A 107 -13.18 -12.93 5.12
CA GLU A 107 -12.98 -14.16 4.35
C GLU A 107 -12.74 -13.88 2.86
N LYS A 108 -12.02 -14.78 2.19
CA LYS A 108 -11.78 -14.71 0.75
C LYS A 108 -13.09 -14.66 -0.04
N GLY A 109 -13.15 -13.78 -1.03
CA GLY A 109 -14.33 -13.62 -1.87
C GLY A 109 -15.51 -12.92 -1.19
N ASN A 110 -15.36 -12.45 0.05
CA ASN A 110 -16.38 -11.69 0.76
C ASN A 110 -16.07 -10.19 0.78
N LYS A 111 -17.11 -9.41 1.06
CA LYS A 111 -17.07 -7.98 1.33
C LYS A 111 -17.74 -7.70 2.66
N VAL A 112 -17.35 -6.60 3.31
CA VAL A 112 -17.97 -6.09 4.53
C VAL A 112 -18.34 -4.62 4.34
N VAL A 113 -19.55 -4.26 4.74
CA VAL A 113 -19.93 -2.85 4.92
C VAL A 113 -19.40 -2.41 6.26
N ILE A 114 -18.39 -1.54 6.25
CA ILE A 114 -17.77 -1.00 7.45
C ILE A 114 -18.73 -0.02 8.11
N GLU A 115 -19.22 0.95 7.33
CA GLU A 115 -20.15 1.97 7.82
C GLU A 115 -20.97 2.56 6.66
N THR A 116 -22.16 3.05 6.98
CA THR A 116 -22.97 3.90 6.07
C THR A 116 -22.82 5.34 6.52
N ILE A 117 -22.28 6.18 5.64
CA ILE A 117 -21.86 7.55 5.95
C ILE A 117 -22.68 8.58 5.18
N SER A 118 -22.92 9.73 5.82
CA SER A 118 -23.56 10.86 5.16
C SER A 118 -22.56 11.62 4.28
N ARG A 119 -23.06 12.61 3.53
CA ARG A 119 -22.20 13.51 2.73
C ARG A 119 -21.31 14.41 3.59
N GLU A 120 -21.73 14.71 4.81
CA GLU A 120 -20.99 15.56 5.74
C GLU A 120 -19.78 14.82 6.31
N ASP A 121 -19.87 13.49 6.42
CA ASP A 121 -18.82 12.64 6.98
C ASP A 121 -17.70 12.33 5.98
N ILE A 122 -17.87 12.62 4.70
CA ILE A 122 -16.92 12.25 3.63
C ILE A 122 -15.48 12.68 3.95
N GLU A 123 -15.30 13.89 4.50
CA GLU A 123 -13.97 14.43 4.84
C GLU A 123 -13.21 13.47 5.78
N ASN A 124 -13.91 12.87 6.75
CA ASN A 124 -13.37 11.95 7.75
C ASN A 124 -12.94 10.59 7.17
N TRP A 125 -13.35 10.28 5.93
CA TRP A 125 -13.08 9.03 5.22
C TRP A 125 -12.09 9.17 4.06
N CYS A 126 -11.59 10.38 3.82
CA CYS A 126 -10.74 10.66 2.67
C CYS A 126 -9.24 10.43 2.92
N SER A 127 -8.79 10.39 4.17
CA SER A 127 -7.37 10.23 4.51
C SER A 127 -7.15 9.27 5.66
N GLY A 128 -6.23 8.31 5.50
CA GLY A 128 -5.97 7.32 6.52
C GLY A 128 -4.96 6.26 6.11
N TYR A 129 -4.93 5.17 6.86
CA TYR A 129 -4.10 4.01 6.65
C TYR A 129 -4.91 2.75 6.90
N ILE A 130 -4.64 1.70 6.12
CA ILE A 130 -5.20 0.38 6.36
C ILE A 130 -4.09 -0.65 6.29
N GLN A 131 -4.11 -1.59 7.23
CA GLN A 131 -3.14 -2.67 7.35
C GLN A 131 -3.84 -4.00 7.16
N PHE A 132 -3.16 -4.96 6.52
CA PHE A 132 -3.66 -6.30 6.26
C PHE A 132 -2.65 -7.35 6.67
N MET A 133 -3.15 -8.44 7.24
CA MET A 133 -2.42 -9.69 7.41
C MET A 133 -3.21 -10.82 6.74
N PHE A 134 -2.50 -11.79 6.17
CA PHE A 134 -3.11 -12.89 5.45
C PHE A 134 -3.21 -14.13 6.33
N HIS A 135 -4.34 -14.84 6.22
CA HIS A 135 -4.58 -16.09 6.92
C HIS A 135 -5.03 -17.18 5.95
N SER A 136 -4.55 -18.39 6.20
CA SER A 136 -4.99 -19.62 5.56
C SER A 136 -4.64 -20.79 6.47
N SER A 137 -5.52 -21.80 6.53
CA SER A 137 -5.31 -22.98 7.38
C SER A 137 -4.15 -23.85 6.91
N SER A 138 -3.78 -23.77 5.63
CA SER A 138 -2.68 -24.52 5.04
C SER A 138 -2.05 -23.74 3.87
N PRO A 139 -1.29 -22.66 4.16
CA PRO A 139 -0.74 -21.80 3.12
C PRO A 139 0.40 -22.52 2.38
N ARG A 140 0.37 -22.49 1.05
CA ARG A 140 1.54 -22.86 0.23
C ARG A 140 2.59 -21.76 0.20
N VAL A 141 2.14 -20.51 0.36
CA VAL A 141 2.95 -19.30 0.33
C VAL A 141 2.50 -18.45 1.51
N LEU A 142 3.46 -17.96 2.30
CA LEU A 142 3.19 -17.03 3.39
C LEU A 142 3.40 -15.60 2.86
N TRP A 143 2.36 -14.78 2.87
CA TRP A 143 2.44 -13.39 2.42
C TRP A 143 2.86 -12.46 3.55
N LEU A 144 3.69 -11.46 3.24
CA LEU A 144 4.04 -10.38 4.16
C LEU A 144 2.82 -9.50 4.45
N PRO A 145 2.70 -8.94 5.66
CA PRO A 145 1.67 -7.94 5.96
C PRO A 145 1.74 -6.75 5.01
N ILE A 146 0.58 -6.20 4.64
CA ILE A 146 0.48 -5.03 3.77
C ILE A 146 0.10 -3.82 4.61
N HIS A 147 0.69 -2.68 4.25
CA HIS A 147 0.33 -1.37 4.77
C HIS A 147 0.08 -0.43 3.58
N THR A 148 -1.13 0.14 3.53
CA THR A 148 -1.56 1.03 2.44
C THR A 148 -2.11 2.34 2.99
N VAL A 149 -1.86 3.44 2.27
CA VAL A 149 -2.42 4.77 2.56
C VAL A 149 -3.75 4.92 1.82
N ILE A 150 -4.76 5.44 2.51
CA ILE A 150 -6.03 5.88 1.91
C ILE A 150 -5.89 7.37 1.67
N GLU A 151 -5.99 7.80 0.41
CA GLU A 151 -6.04 9.20 0.03
C GLU A 151 -7.01 9.41 -1.13
N ILE A 152 -8.12 10.08 -0.86
CA ILE A 152 -9.18 10.36 -1.83
C ILE A 152 -9.48 11.85 -1.80
N LYS A 153 -9.54 12.49 -2.96
CA LYS A 153 -9.96 13.90 -3.05
C LYS A 153 -11.47 14.01 -2.80
N PRO A 154 -11.96 14.77 -1.80
CA PRO A 154 -13.39 14.87 -1.48
C PRO A 154 -14.28 15.26 -2.68
N ASN A 155 -13.76 16.13 -3.56
CA ASN A 155 -14.45 16.54 -4.80
C ASN A 155 -14.79 15.38 -5.75
N ARG A 156 -14.21 14.19 -5.59
CA ARG A 156 -14.58 13.01 -6.39
C ARG A 156 -15.97 12.50 -6.03
N PHE A 157 -16.40 12.60 -4.78
CA PHE A 157 -17.69 12.09 -4.31
C PHE A 157 -18.89 12.86 -4.87
N PHE A 158 -18.68 14.09 -5.34
CA PHE A 158 -19.70 14.95 -5.94
C PHE A 158 -19.70 14.92 -7.49
N LYS A 159 -18.94 14.00 -8.09
CA LYS A 159 -18.86 13.85 -9.56
C LYS A 159 -19.40 12.49 -9.98
N GLU A 160 -20.46 12.47 -10.78
CA GLU A 160 -21.07 11.21 -11.22
C GLU A 160 -20.05 10.31 -11.96
N GLY A 161 -19.16 10.89 -12.76
CA GLY A 161 -18.11 10.15 -13.47
C GLY A 161 -17.07 9.45 -12.58
N SER A 162 -17.04 9.75 -11.27
CA SER A 162 -16.22 9.01 -10.31
C SER A 162 -16.82 7.65 -9.94
N TYR A 163 -18.14 7.49 -10.07
CA TYR A 163 -18.85 6.27 -9.74
C TYR A 163 -18.98 5.42 -11.00
N ARG A 164 -18.24 4.31 -11.04
CA ARG A 164 -18.17 3.44 -12.22
C ARG A 164 -18.86 2.12 -11.96
N SER A 165 -19.56 1.63 -12.97
CA SER A 165 -20.05 0.26 -13.00
C SER A 165 -18.86 -0.70 -12.90
N ASN A 166 -19.00 -1.74 -12.11
CA ASN A 166 -17.97 -2.73 -11.85
C ASN A 166 -18.63 -4.11 -11.62
N THR A 167 -17.84 -5.16 -11.57
CA THR A 167 -18.33 -6.53 -11.32
C THR A 167 -18.06 -7.04 -9.90
N LEU A 168 -17.50 -6.20 -9.03
CA LEU A 168 -17.34 -6.46 -7.60
C LEU A 168 -18.64 -6.21 -6.82
N LEU A 169 -19.40 -5.17 -7.19
CA LEU A 169 -20.61 -4.69 -6.52
C LEU A 169 -21.80 -4.62 -7.48
N GLN A 170 -23.02 -4.57 -6.94
CA GLN A 170 -24.26 -4.53 -7.72
C GLN A 170 -24.64 -3.09 -8.11
N GLY A 171 -23.71 -2.34 -8.70
CA GLY A 171 -23.96 -0.92 -8.95
C GLY A 171 -22.77 -0.14 -9.50
N LYS A 172 -22.91 1.19 -9.46
CA LYS A 172 -21.80 2.10 -9.67
C LYS A 172 -21.19 2.41 -8.30
N ALA A 173 -19.88 2.33 -8.18
CA ALA A 173 -19.17 2.69 -6.96
C ALA A 173 -17.92 3.50 -7.29
N LEU A 174 -17.47 4.32 -6.33
CA LEU A 174 -16.13 4.88 -6.36
C LEU A 174 -15.18 3.82 -5.79
N LEU A 175 -14.41 3.19 -6.67
CA LEU A 175 -13.46 2.12 -6.29
C LEU A 175 -12.05 2.67 -6.07
N LEU A 176 -11.43 2.21 -5.00
CA LEU A 176 -10.02 2.38 -4.67
C LEU A 176 -9.38 0.98 -4.57
N GLY A 177 -8.48 0.66 -5.49
CA GLY A 177 -7.65 -0.55 -5.38
C GLY A 177 -6.57 -0.32 -4.33
N LEU A 178 -6.70 -0.97 -3.17
CA LEU A 178 -5.78 -0.81 -2.05
C LEU A 178 -4.51 -1.62 -2.24
N ALA A 179 -4.65 -2.87 -2.69
CA ALA A 179 -3.53 -3.76 -2.90
C ALA A 179 -3.89 -4.82 -3.94
N PRO A 180 -3.47 -4.68 -5.20
CA PRO A 180 -3.55 -5.74 -6.19
C PRO A 180 -2.73 -6.96 -5.74
N GLU A 181 -3.22 -8.19 -5.99
CA GLU A 181 -2.52 -9.42 -5.59
C GLU A 181 -1.13 -9.53 -6.25
N SER A 182 -0.95 -8.91 -7.42
CA SER A 182 0.35 -8.77 -8.11
C SER A 182 1.41 -7.99 -7.31
N THR A 183 1.01 -7.21 -6.31
CA THR A 183 1.91 -6.44 -5.43
C THR A 183 2.31 -7.20 -4.17
N PHE A 184 1.73 -8.38 -3.92
CA PHE A 184 1.96 -9.12 -2.68
C PHE A 184 3.37 -9.71 -2.68
N GLN A 185 4.04 -9.59 -1.54
CA GLN A 185 5.38 -10.14 -1.33
C GLN A 185 5.29 -11.36 -0.43
N SER A 186 5.89 -12.47 -0.84
CA SER A 186 5.95 -13.67 -0.02
C SER A 186 7.19 -13.68 0.86
N VAL A 187 7.08 -14.29 2.04
CA VAL A 187 8.22 -14.68 2.85
C VAL A 187 9.06 -15.70 2.07
N SER A 188 10.36 -15.45 1.95
CA SER A 188 11.32 -16.42 1.40
C SER A 188 11.92 -17.29 2.52
N GLU A 189 12.36 -18.50 2.19
CA GLU A 189 13.02 -19.43 3.15
C GLU A 189 14.27 -18.82 3.83
N SER A 190 14.88 -17.79 3.23
CA SER A 190 16.00 -17.02 3.82
C SER A 190 15.62 -16.14 5.01
N GLU A 191 14.33 -15.85 5.24
CA GLU A 191 13.83 -15.11 6.41
C GLU A 191 13.65 -16.04 7.63
N GLU A 192 13.34 -17.32 7.39
CA GLU A 192 13.09 -18.33 8.44
C GLU A 192 14.40 -18.78 9.12
N SER A 193 15.49 -18.83 8.37
CA SER A 193 16.84 -19.15 8.86
C SER A 193 17.44 -18.08 9.79
N ARG A 194 16.99 -16.82 9.71
CA ARG A 194 17.48 -15.73 10.58
C ARG A 194 17.03 -15.83 12.04
N LYS A 195 15.97 -16.59 12.32
CA LYS A 195 15.41 -16.68 13.66
C LYS A 195 16.04 -17.80 14.51
N TYR A 196 16.61 -18.82 13.86
CA TYR A 196 17.20 -19.99 14.54
C TYR A 196 18.72 -19.91 14.72
N ASP A 197 19.44 -19.08 13.95
CA ASP A 197 20.89 -18.88 14.12
C ASP A 197 21.28 -17.84 15.19
N ASN A 198 20.29 -17.19 15.83
CA ASN A 198 20.52 -16.13 16.82
C ASN A 198 20.50 -16.60 18.28
N HIS A 199 20.85 -17.86 18.54
CA HIS A 199 21.34 -18.26 19.86
C HIS A 199 22.87 -18.36 19.85
N GLY A 200 23.50 -17.21 20.09
CA GLY A 200 24.85 -17.17 20.66
C GLY A 200 25.99 -17.42 19.69
N GLN A 201 26.16 -16.53 18.71
CA GLN A 201 27.48 -16.03 18.36
C GLN A 201 27.32 -14.55 18.03
N ALA A 202 28.15 -13.70 18.65
CA ALA A 202 28.33 -12.34 18.20
C ALA A 202 28.97 -12.39 16.81
N THR A 203 28.14 -12.54 15.78
CA THR A 203 28.54 -12.43 14.39
C THR A 203 28.19 -11.03 13.91
N GLU A 204 29.22 -10.39 13.36
CA GLU A 204 29.28 -9.01 12.94
C GLU A 204 28.06 -8.60 12.09
N ALA A 205 27.63 -7.35 12.28
CA ALA A 205 26.50 -6.75 11.59
C ALA A 205 26.55 -7.03 10.08
N GLN A 206 25.66 -7.89 9.59
CA GLN A 206 25.39 -7.96 8.16
C GLN A 206 24.57 -6.73 7.77
N PRO A 207 24.97 -6.01 6.71
CA PRO A 207 24.37 -4.74 6.36
C PRO A 207 22.91 -4.98 5.95
N VAL A 208 22.01 -4.17 6.51
CA VAL A 208 20.70 -3.89 5.92
C VAL A 208 20.94 -3.70 4.44
N LYS A 209 20.36 -4.54 3.57
CA LYS A 209 20.33 -4.22 2.13
C LYS A 209 19.52 -2.95 2.03
N GLU A 210 20.22 -1.83 1.97
CA GLU A 210 19.66 -0.52 1.78
C GLU A 210 18.76 -0.60 0.54
N LYS A 211 17.56 -0.01 0.63
CA LYS A 211 16.69 0.13 -0.53
C LYS A 211 17.54 0.71 -1.67
N PRO A 212 17.43 0.17 -2.90
CA PRO A 212 18.19 0.66 -4.04
C PRO A 212 18.11 2.19 -4.13
N LEU A 213 19.24 2.85 -4.35
CA LEU A 213 19.29 4.31 -4.42
C LEU A 213 18.26 4.86 -5.41
N ILE A 214 18.07 4.16 -6.53
CA ILE A 214 17.14 4.55 -7.60
C ILE A 214 15.67 4.57 -7.16
N ASP A 215 15.27 3.80 -6.15
CA ASP A 215 13.86 3.71 -5.71
C ASP A 215 13.35 5.03 -5.12
N LYS A 216 14.26 5.90 -4.65
CA LYS A 216 13.92 7.25 -4.20
C LYS A 216 13.37 8.12 -5.32
N TYR A 217 13.70 7.79 -6.57
CA TYR A 217 13.42 8.57 -7.77
C TYR A 217 12.34 7.96 -8.66
N ARG A 218 11.67 6.89 -8.18
CA ARG A 218 10.67 6.16 -8.95
C ARG A 218 9.45 7.03 -9.24
N THR A 219 9.10 7.15 -10.51
CA THR A 219 7.93 7.92 -10.99
C THR A 219 6.84 7.03 -11.59
N ASN A 220 7.20 5.84 -12.06
CA ASN A 220 6.27 4.82 -12.55
C ASN A 220 6.84 3.41 -12.27
N PHE A 221 6.07 2.36 -12.55
CA PHE A 221 6.61 1.00 -12.66
C PHE A 221 7.77 1.05 -13.66
N ASP A 222 8.96 0.58 -13.26
CA ASP A 222 10.20 0.54 -14.04
C ASP A 222 10.79 1.88 -14.55
N GLU A 223 10.26 3.04 -14.12
CA GLU A 223 10.77 4.37 -14.54
C GLU A 223 11.17 5.27 -13.36
N ALA A 224 12.30 5.97 -13.50
CA ALA A 224 12.78 6.96 -12.53
C ALA A 224 13.16 8.31 -13.17
N VAL A 225 13.09 9.40 -12.40
CA VAL A 225 13.54 10.73 -12.80
C VAL A 225 14.50 11.29 -11.74
N VAL A 226 15.74 11.58 -12.13
CA VAL A 226 16.80 12.06 -11.24
C VAL A 226 17.20 13.47 -11.65
N ASP A 227 17.09 14.43 -10.73
CA ASP A 227 17.59 15.79 -10.93
C ASP A 227 19.05 15.89 -10.49
N LEU A 228 19.93 16.28 -11.42
CA LEU A 228 21.36 16.43 -11.17
C LEU A 228 21.76 17.88 -10.91
N HIS A 229 20.84 18.85 -10.78
CA HIS A 229 21.22 20.19 -10.35
C HIS A 229 21.86 20.11 -8.96
N ILE A 230 23.00 20.78 -8.77
CA ILE A 230 23.78 20.71 -7.53
C ILE A 230 22.94 21.05 -6.28
N GLY A 231 21.97 21.96 -6.41
CA GLY A 231 21.05 22.31 -5.32
C GLY A 231 20.11 21.18 -4.86
N GLU A 232 19.87 20.20 -5.72
CA GLU A 232 19.10 18.99 -5.37
C GLU A 232 19.99 17.91 -4.72
N LEU A 233 21.31 17.98 -4.92
CA LEU A 233 22.27 16.97 -4.46
C LEU A 233 22.92 17.33 -3.12
N VAL A 234 23.05 18.62 -2.79
CA VAL A 234 23.67 19.09 -1.54
C VAL A 234 22.87 20.19 -0.86
N ASN A 235 22.84 20.14 0.48
CA ASN A 235 22.14 21.15 1.31
C ASN A 235 22.84 22.52 1.33
N ASN A 236 24.14 22.57 1.03
CA ASN A 236 24.92 23.81 1.03
C ASN A 236 25.97 23.79 -0.09
N ILE A 237 25.91 24.80 -0.95
CA ILE A 237 26.81 24.98 -2.11
C ILE A 237 27.98 25.92 -1.76
N ALA A 238 27.91 26.64 -0.64
CA ALA A 238 28.93 27.62 -0.27
C ALA A 238 30.30 26.96 -0.04
N GLY A 239 31.29 27.37 -0.83
CA GLY A 239 32.65 26.85 -0.76
C GLY A 239 32.99 25.75 -1.78
N LEU A 240 32.02 25.27 -2.57
CA LEU A 240 32.28 24.33 -3.66
C LEU A 240 32.78 25.07 -4.91
N SER A 241 33.87 24.60 -5.49
CA SER A 241 34.32 25.08 -6.80
C SER A 241 33.45 24.49 -7.92
N SER A 242 33.52 25.06 -9.12
CA SER A 242 32.81 24.50 -10.28
C SER A 242 33.24 23.07 -10.62
N HIS A 243 34.48 22.71 -10.30
CA HIS A 243 34.98 21.35 -10.46
C HIS A 243 34.34 20.40 -9.44
N ASP A 244 34.31 20.78 -8.16
CA ASP A 244 33.72 19.95 -7.10
C ASP A 244 32.24 19.70 -7.33
N MET A 245 31.50 20.73 -7.78
CA MET A 245 30.09 20.59 -8.13
C MET A 245 29.89 19.59 -9.27
N PHE A 246 30.73 19.68 -10.31
CA PHE A 246 30.66 18.77 -11.46
C PHE A 246 30.95 17.32 -11.05
N ASP A 247 31.97 17.10 -10.21
CA ASP A 247 32.32 15.75 -9.74
C ASP A 247 31.21 15.12 -8.92
N ILE A 248 30.58 15.89 -8.02
CA ILE A 248 29.42 15.44 -7.23
C ILE A 248 28.27 15.02 -8.16
N GLN A 249 27.97 15.84 -9.17
CA GLN A 249 26.89 15.55 -10.12
C GLN A 249 27.17 14.28 -10.91
N MET A 250 28.41 14.07 -11.33
CA MET A 250 28.82 12.92 -12.14
C MET A 250 28.85 11.62 -11.31
N ASP A 251 29.35 11.69 -10.08
CA ASP A 251 29.32 10.58 -9.13
C ASP A 251 27.88 10.17 -8.80
N TYR A 252 26.99 11.14 -8.60
CA TYR A 252 25.59 10.87 -8.33
C TYR A 252 24.88 10.21 -9.52
N PHE A 253 25.18 10.68 -10.74
CA PHE A 253 24.69 10.05 -11.96
C PHE A 253 25.12 8.58 -12.06
N HIS A 254 26.42 8.26 -11.86
CA HIS A 254 26.88 6.87 -11.93
C HIS A 254 26.19 5.99 -10.89
N LYS A 255 26.13 6.44 -9.63
CA LYS A 255 25.49 5.69 -8.54
C LYS A 255 24.02 5.39 -8.84
N THR A 256 23.28 6.37 -9.35
CA THR A 256 21.86 6.20 -9.65
C THR A 256 21.62 5.36 -10.91
N LEU A 257 22.45 5.52 -11.94
CA LEU A 257 22.39 4.68 -13.15
C LEU A 257 22.71 3.21 -12.83
N GLU A 258 23.79 2.94 -12.11
CA GLU A 258 24.14 1.58 -11.65
C GLU A 258 23.03 0.98 -10.79
N SER A 259 22.47 1.77 -9.87
CA SER A 259 21.34 1.32 -9.07
C SER A 259 20.13 1.00 -9.95
N ALA A 260 19.89 1.72 -11.04
CA ALA A 260 18.77 1.45 -11.95
C ALA A 260 18.98 0.16 -12.75
N ILE A 261 20.19 -0.05 -13.28
CA ILE A 261 20.56 -1.25 -14.04
C ILE A 261 20.42 -2.49 -13.16
N ASN A 262 20.96 -2.45 -11.95
CA ASN A 262 20.95 -3.57 -11.01
C ASN A 262 19.56 -3.91 -10.44
N ASN A 263 18.58 -3.03 -10.62
CA ASN A 263 17.22 -3.19 -10.11
C ASN A 263 16.16 -3.19 -11.21
N ASP A 264 16.57 -3.58 -12.42
CA ASP A 264 15.67 -3.88 -13.54
C ASP A 264 14.77 -2.71 -13.98
N TYR A 265 15.20 -1.46 -13.76
CA TYR A 265 14.51 -0.30 -14.32
C TYR A 265 14.61 -0.34 -15.83
N ARG A 266 13.55 0.09 -16.51
CA ARG A 266 13.49 0.15 -17.97
C ARG A 266 14.00 1.48 -18.49
N LYS A 267 13.74 2.57 -17.77
CA LYS A 267 14.13 3.93 -18.17
C LYS A 267 14.47 4.80 -16.96
N VAL A 268 15.54 5.58 -17.09
CA VAL A 268 15.83 6.69 -16.17
C VAL A 268 15.97 7.99 -16.95
N THR A 269 15.28 9.03 -16.52
CA THR A 269 15.42 10.38 -17.07
C THR A 269 16.30 11.22 -16.15
N PHE A 270 17.40 11.75 -16.67
CA PHE A 270 18.32 12.62 -15.94
C PHE A 270 18.13 14.08 -16.35
N ILE A 271 17.89 14.97 -15.37
CA ILE A 271 17.78 16.42 -15.59
C ILE A 271 19.15 17.04 -15.33
N HIS A 272 19.81 17.53 -16.38
CA HIS A 272 21.16 18.09 -16.32
C HIS A 272 21.19 19.63 -16.49
N GLY A 273 20.04 20.25 -16.75
CA GLY A 273 19.90 21.70 -16.95
C GLY A 273 20.29 22.21 -18.33
N VAL A 274 20.10 23.50 -18.58
CA VAL A 274 20.26 24.15 -19.91
C VAL A 274 21.57 24.91 -20.10
N GLY A 275 22.57 24.68 -19.24
CA GLY A 275 23.85 25.42 -19.24
C GLY A 275 24.71 25.17 -20.49
N ASN A 276 26.04 25.36 -20.36
CA ASN A 276 27.00 25.23 -21.47
C ASN A 276 27.17 23.79 -22.04
N GLY A 277 26.31 22.84 -21.65
CA GLY A 277 26.33 21.46 -22.13
C GLY A 277 27.44 20.58 -21.54
N ILE A 278 28.21 21.08 -20.56
CA ILE A 278 29.33 20.35 -19.96
C ILE A 278 28.85 19.05 -19.31
N LEU A 279 27.86 19.11 -18.41
CA LEU A 279 27.30 17.92 -17.74
C LEU A 279 26.62 16.96 -18.72
N LYS A 280 25.89 17.49 -19.71
CA LYS A 280 25.29 16.68 -20.78
C LYS A 280 26.34 15.87 -21.54
N ASN A 281 27.40 16.53 -22.00
CA ASN A 281 28.44 15.88 -22.79
C ASN A 281 29.21 14.84 -21.95
N ALA A 282 29.40 15.11 -20.67
CA ALA A 282 30.00 14.16 -19.73
C ALA A 282 29.12 12.91 -19.54
N ILE A 283 27.81 13.08 -19.33
CA ILE A 283 26.85 11.97 -19.24
C ILE A 283 26.86 11.13 -20.52
N ILE A 284 26.81 11.77 -21.69
CA ILE A 284 26.84 11.05 -22.97
C ILE A 284 28.12 10.24 -23.13
N LYS A 285 29.27 10.82 -22.76
CA LYS A 285 30.56 10.13 -22.82
C LYS A 285 30.62 8.97 -21.83
N ALA A 286 30.13 9.15 -20.60
CA ALA A 286 30.08 8.07 -19.60
C ALA A 286 29.23 6.88 -20.07
N LEU A 287 28.16 7.13 -20.82
CA LEU A 287 27.30 6.08 -21.36
C LEU A 287 27.99 5.19 -22.41
N GLU A 288 29.10 5.62 -23.02
CA GLU A 288 29.88 4.80 -23.94
C GLU A 288 30.52 3.58 -23.26
N GLU A 289 30.66 3.62 -21.93
CA GLU A 289 31.22 2.52 -21.13
C GLU A 289 30.19 1.39 -20.86
N TYR A 290 28.91 1.64 -21.17
CA TYR A 290 27.83 0.71 -20.89
C TYR A 290 27.35 -0.01 -22.16
N GLU A 291 27.54 -1.33 -22.20
CA GLU A 291 26.98 -2.14 -23.27
C GLU A 291 25.43 -2.13 -23.19
N GLN A 292 24.76 -1.98 -24.33
CA GLN A 292 23.30 -2.13 -24.49
C GLN A 292 22.42 -0.97 -23.96
N LEU A 293 22.98 0.11 -23.42
CA LEU A 293 22.18 1.30 -23.08
C LEU A 293 21.92 2.18 -24.32
N LYS A 294 20.69 2.70 -24.43
CA LYS A 294 20.33 3.70 -25.46
C LYS A 294 19.94 5.00 -24.80
N ASN A 295 20.41 6.12 -25.35
CA ASN A 295 20.03 7.44 -24.86
C ASN A 295 19.30 8.26 -25.93
N LYS A 296 18.38 9.11 -25.49
CA LYS A 296 17.69 10.09 -26.34
C LYS A 296 17.37 11.35 -25.54
N MET A 297 17.14 12.45 -26.24
CA MET A 297 16.63 13.66 -25.57
C MET A 297 15.26 13.36 -24.95
N ALA A 298 15.06 13.78 -23.71
CA ALA A 298 13.78 13.62 -23.03
C ALA A 298 12.71 14.53 -23.66
N SER A 299 11.45 14.30 -23.28
CA SER A 299 10.32 15.08 -23.80
C SER A 299 10.47 16.57 -23.50
N ILE A 300 10.61 17.39 -24.55
CA ILE A 300 10.75 18.85 -24.44
C ILE A 300 9.56 19.49 -23.73
N SER A 301 8.34 18.96 -23.92
CA SER A 301 7.15 19.49 -23.24
C SER A 301 7.13 19.20 -21.74
N LYS A 302 7.84 18.16 -21.27
CA LYS A 302 7.89 17.79 -19.85
C LYS A 302 9.10 18.38 -19.13
N PHE A 303 10.27 18.39 -19.76
CA PHE A 303 11.54 18.70 -19.09
C PHE A 303 12.33 19.83 -19.78
N GLY A 304 11.79 20.45 -20.82
CA GLY A 304 12.53 21.40 -21.66
C GLY A 304 13.70 20.73 -22.39
N VAL A 305 14.74 21.51 -22.69
CA VAL A 305 15.93 21.03 -23.42
C VAL A 305 17.02 20.43 -22.52
N GLY A 306 16.79 20.39 -21.21
CA GLY A 306 17.81 20.09 -20.19
C GLY A 306 17.75 18.69 -19.60
N ALA A 307 17.19 17.70 -20.31
CA ALA A 307 17.07 16.33 -19.82
C ALA A 307 17.32 15.27 -20.89
N ILE A 308 17.82 14.12 -20.44
CA ILE A 308 18.17 12.96 -21.26
C ILE A 308 17.49 11.70 -20.71
N ASP A 309 16.84 10.94 -21.58
CA ASP A 309 16.31 9.62 -21.26
C ASP A 309 17.37 8.57 -21.55
N ILE A 310 17.58 7.66 -20.61
CA ILE A 310 18.44 6.49 -20.73
C ILE A 310 17.56 5.25 -20.62
N LEU A 311 17.54 4.47 -21.69
CA LEU A 311 16.80 3.23 -21.83
C LEU A 311 17.75 2.09 -21.46
N ILE A 312 17.38 1.35 -20.42
CA ILE A 312 18.14 0.24 -19.84
C ILE A 312 17.64 -1.10 -20.41
N LYS A 313 16.33 -1.20 -20.67
CA LYS A 313 15.73 -2.35 -21.36
C LYS A 313 14.92 -1.87 -22.56
N ASP A 314 15.06 -2.57 -23.68
CA ASP A 314 14.23 -2.33 -24.85
C ASP A 314 12.80 -2.84 -24.59
N ASN A 315 11.81 -2.08 -25.08
CA ASN A 315 10.46 -2.59 -25.22
C ASN A 315 10.44 -3.55 -26.42
N GLU A 316 10.64 -4.85 -26.20
CA GLU A 316 10.12 -5.88 -27.12
C GLU A 316 8.74 -6.34 -26.68
#